data_AF-A0A960R041-F1
#
_entry.id   AF-A0A960R041-F1
#
_cell.length_a   1.000
_cell.length_b   1.000
_cell.length_c   1.000
_cell.angle_alpha   90.00
_cell.angle_beta   90.00
_cell.angle_gamma   90.00
#
_symmetry.space_group_name_H-M   'P 1'
#
loop_
_entity.id
_entity.type
_entity.pdbx_description
1 polymer ?
#
loop_
_entity_poly.entity_id
_entity_poly.type
_entity_poly.pdbx_seq_one_letter_code
_entity_poly.pdbx_strand_id
1 'polypeptide(L)' 'MNLELSILAVIAFCTIGILLSGMILYTKKRLVSTAPCVIEINEDPALTKSVEGGKTLLSALMEQGIAIPSPC' A
#
# COMPACT_ATOMS: atom_id res chain seq x y z
N MET A 1 20.60 37.53 16.48
CA MET A 1 19.85 36.58 15.62
C MET A 1 18.37 36.93 15.76
N ASN A 2 17.65 37.09 14.65
CA ASN A 2 16.23 37.47 14.67
C ASN A 2 15.37 36.23 14.89
N LEU A 3 14.80 36.08 16.08
CA LEU A 3 14.01 34.91 16.49
C LEU A 3 12.82 34.65 15.54
N GLU A 4 12.15 35.71 15.10
CA GLU A 4 11.07 35.67 14.09
C GLU A 4 11.51 34.96 12.80
N LEU A 5 12.68 35.33 12.26
CA LEU A 5 13.21 34.74 11.03
C LEU A 5 13.55 33.26 11.22
N SER A 6 14.10 32.91 12.38
CA SER A 6 14.45 31.52 12.70
C SER A 6 13.21 30.63 12.81
N ILE A 7 12.14 31.11 13.46
CA ILE A 7 10.88 30.36 13.57
C ILE A 7 10.25 30.16 12.19
N LEU A 8 10.20 31.22 11.37
CA LEU A 8 9.65 31.15 10.03
C LEU A 8 10.44 30.17 9.13
N ALA A 9 11.77 30.17 9.24
CA ALA A 9 12.63 29.23 8.50
C ALA A 9 12.38 27.76 8.90
N VAL A 10 12.24 27.48 10.21
CA VAL A 10 11.95 26.12 10.69
C VAL A 10 10.59 25.64 10.20
N ILE A 11 9.56 26.47 10.27
CA ILE A 11 8.22 26.14 9.77
C ILE A 11 8.25 25.87 8.26
N ALA A 12 8.92 26.73 7.49
CA ALA A 12 9.07 26.55 6.05
C ALA A 12 9.78 25.22 5.71
N PHE A 13 10.86 24.88 6.43
CA PHE A 13 11.57 23.63 6.21
C PHE A 13 10.68 22.40 6.48
N CYS A 14 10.00 22.36 7.63
CA CYS A 14 9.11 21.27 7.99
C CYS A 14 7.94 21.12 7.00
N THR A 15 7.31 22.23 6.62
CA THR A 15 6.17 22.22 5.68
C THR A 15 6.56 21.67 4.31
N ILE A 16 7.71 22.07 3.77
CA ILE A 16 8.22 21.55 2.50
C ILE A 16 8.49 20.04 2.60
N GLY A 17 9.12 19.59 3.69
CA GLY A 17 9.38 18.16 3.92
C GLY A 17 8.10 17.33 3.94
N ILE A 18 7.10 17.78 4.70
CA ILE A 18 5.79 17.12 4.79
C ILE A 18 5.09 17.10 3.43
N LEU A 19 5.09 18.22 2.70
CA LEU A 19 4.48 18.30 1.37
C LEU A 19 5.13 17.32 0.40
N LEU A 20 6.46 17.24 0.38
CA LEU A 20 7.17 16.35 -0.51
C LEU A 20 6.91 14.87 -0.17
N SER A 21 6.98 14.50 1.11
CA SER A 21 6.63 13.15 1.55
C SER A 21 5.16 12.81 1.24
N GLY A 22 4.26 13.76 1.44
CA GLY A 22 2.85 13.63 1.07
C GLY A 22 2.65 13.38 -0.41
N MET A 23 3.38 14.11 -1.28
CA MET A 23 3.32 13.93 -2.73
C MET A 23 3.79 12.54 -3.16
N ILE A 24 4.87 12.02 -2.55
CA ILE A 24 5.39 10.68 -2.84
C ILE A 24 4.36 9.61 -2.45
N LEU A 25 3.79 9.71 -1.24
CA LEU A 25 2.79 8.76 -0.77
C LEU A 25 1.49 8.82 -1.58
N TYR A 26 1.05 10.02 -1.97
CA TYR A 26 -0.10 10.21 -2.84
C TYR A 26 0.12 9.56 -4.21
N THR A 27 1.30 9.78 -4.80
CA THR A 27 1.70 9.17 -6.07
C THR A 27 1.70 7.65 -5.96
N LYS A 28 2.28 7.09 -4.89
CA LYS A 28 2.23 5.65 -4.62
C LYS A 28 0.79 5.13 -4.57
N LYS A 29 -0.10 5.80 -3.83
CA LYS A 29 -1.51 5.41 -3.70
C LYS A 29 -2.26 5.44 -5.03
N ARG A 30 -1.91 6.37 -5.92
CA ARG A 30 -2.59 6.56 -7.22
C ARG A 30 -2.04 5.68 -8.34
N LEU A 31 -0.72 5.46 -8.37
CA LEU A 31 -0.05 4.79 -9.48
C LEU A 31 0.23 3.30 -9.23
N VAL A 32 0.29 2.86 -7.96
CA VAL A 32 0.39 1.43 -7.66
C VAL A 32 -1.00 0.82 -7.75
N SER A 33 -1.21 -0.01 -8.77
CA SER A 33 -2.47 -0.71 -8.97
C SER A 33 -2.74 -1.64 -7.79
N THR A 34 -3.87 -1.40 -7.13
CA THR A 34 -4.48 -2.26 -6.10
C THR A 34 -5.84 -2.75 -6.57
N ALA A 35 -6.05 -2.79 -7.89
CA ALA A 35 -7.26 -3.35 -8.47
C ALA A 35 -7.46 -4.80 -8.01
N PRO A 36 -8.71 -5.25 -7.86
CA PRO A 36 -8.99 -6.63 -7.50
C PRO A 36 -8.38 -7.58 -8.55
N CYS A 37 -7.69 -8.59 -8.06
CA CYS A 37 -7.05 -9.62 -8.85
C CYS A 37 -7.91 -10.89 -8.84
N VAL A 38 -7.90 -11.64 -9.93
CA VAL A 38 -8.50 -12.97 -9.99
C VAL A 38 -7.41 -13.99 -9.75
N ILE A 39 -7.63 -14.88 -8.79
CA ILE A 39 -6.79 -16.06 -8.53
C ILE A 39 -7.55 -17.26 -9.07
N GLU A 40 -7.06 -17.84 -10.16
CA GLU A 40 -7.55 -19.11 -10.70
C GLU A 40 -6.79 -20.27 -10.04
N ILE A 41 -7.51 -21.26 -9.52
CA ILE A 41 -6.93 -22.38 -8.77
C ILE A 41 -7.28 -23.67 -9.49
N ASN A 42 -6.27 -24.39 -9.98
CA ASN A 42 -6.42 -25.71 -10.61
C ASN A 42 -7.49 -25.78 -11.71
N GLU A 43 -7.71 -24.67 -12.44
CA GLU A 43 -8.76 -24.56 -13.46
C GLU A 43 -10.19 -24.85 -12.93
N ASP A 44 -10.38 -24.77 -11.60
CA ASP A 44 -11.65 -24.99 -10.94
C ASP A 44 -12.36 -23.65 -10.70
N PRO A 45 -13.51 -23.40 -11.38
CA PRO A 45 -14.27 -22.18 -11.19
C PRO A 45 -14.84 -22.02 -9.77
N ALA A 46 -15.05 -23.11 -9.01
CA ALA A 46 -15.54 -23.02 -7.63
C ALA A 46 -14.46 -22.50 -6.66
N LEU A 47 -13.19 -22.79 -6.96
CA LEU A 47 -12.04 -22.35 -6.18
C LEU A 47 -11.44 -21.03 -6.67
N THR A 48 -11.85 -20.57 -7.85
CA THR A 48 -11.42 -19.27 -8.40
C THR A 48 -12.01 -18.13 -7.56
N LYS A 49 -11.15 -17.21 -7.08
CA LYS A 49 -11.54 -16.11 -6.19
C LYS A 49 -11.08 -14.76 -6.73
N SER A 50 -11.95 -13.75 -6.60
CA SER A 50 -11.54 -12.35 -6.76
C SER A 50 -11.13 -11.80 -5.40
N VAL A 51 -9.91 -11.27 -5.31
CA VAL A 51 -9.31 -10.77 -4.07
C VAL A 51 -8.74 -9.37 -4.28
N GLU A 52 -8.55 -8.62 -3.20
CA GLU A 52 -7.87 -7.33 -3.28
C GLU A 52 -6.40 -7.50 -3.71
N GLY A 53 -5.96 -6.67 -4.66
CA GLY A 53 -4.57 -6.62 -5.09
C GLY A 53 -3.65 -6.00 -4.03
N GLY A 54 -2.37 -6.33 -4.08
CA GLY A 54 -1.35 -5.76 -3.18
C GLY A 54 -1.05 -6.57 -1.92
N LYS A 55 -1.69 -7.72 -1.73
CA LYS A 55 -1.36 -8.72 -0.70
C LYS A 55 -0.52 -9.85 -1.29
N THR A 56 0.11 -10.65 -0.43
CA THR A 56 0.77 -11.88 -0.86
C THR A 56 -0.27 -12.96 -1.20
N LEU A 57 0.11 -13.89 -2.08
CA LEU A 57 -0.77 -15.02 -2.44
C LEU A 57 -1.22 -15.82 -1.21
N LEU A 58 -0.30 -16.10 -0.28
CA LEU A 58 -0.60 -16.82 0.96
C LEU A 58 -1.66 -16.09 1.80
N SER A 59 -1.50 -14.79 2.02
CA SER A 59 -2.45 -13.98 2.78
C SER A 59 -3.82 -13.96 2.09
N ALA A 60 -3.85 -13.78 0.77
CA ALA A 60 -5.08 -13.75 0.00
C ALA A 60 -5.84 -15.10 0.05
N LEU A 61 -5.12 -16.23 -0.02
CA LEU A 61 -5.73 -17.56 0.03
C LEU A 61 -6.25 -17.90 1.44
N MET A 62 -5.51 -17.55 2.50
CA MET A 62 -5.97 -17.75 3.88
C MET A 62 -7.22 -16.92 4.21
N GLU A 63 -7.30 -15.66 3.74
CA GLU A 63 -8.51 -14.82 3.89
C GLU A 63 -9.74 -15.43 3.21
N GLN A 64 -9.55 -16.19 2.14
CA GLN A 64 -10.61 -16.90 1.43
C GLN A 64 -10.91 -18.29 2.02
N GLY A 65 -10.34 -18.62 3.19
CA GLY A 65 -10.55 -19.89 3.89
C GLY A 65 -9.74 -21.06 3.32
N ILE A 66 -8.80 -20.80 2.41
CA ILE A 66 -7.90 -21.81 1.85
C ILE A 66 -6.64 -21.85 2.72
N ALA A 67 -6.65 -22.73 3.71
CA ALA A 67 -5.51 -22.92 4.60
C ALA A 67 -4.36 -23.60 3.85
N ILE A 68 -3.23 -22.90 3.72
CA ILE A 68 -2.00 -23.48 3.19
C ILE A 68 -1.05 -23.66 4.37
N PRO A 69 -0.66 -24.91 4.71
CA PRO A 69 0.39 -25.16 5.67
C PRO A 69 1.74 -24.78 5.03
N SER A 70 2.08 -23.49 5.05
CA SER A 70 3.41 -23.01 4.67
C SER A 70 4.35 -23.17 5.86
N PRO A 71 5.43 -23.96 5.76
CA PRO A 71 6.46 -24.01 6.79
C PRO A 71 7.45 -22.83 6.70
N CYS A 72 7.29 -21.96 5.69
CA CYS A 72 8.12 -20.80 5.37
C CYS A 72 7.35 -19.50 5.59
#